data_AF-A0A2V8TI58-F1
#
_entry.id   AF-A0A2V8TI58-F1
#
_cell.length_a   1.000
_cell.length_b   1.000
_cell.length_c   1.000
_cell.angle_alpha   90.00
_cell.angle_beta   90.00
_cell.angle_gamma   90.00
#
_symmetry.space_group_name_H-M   'P 1'
#
loop_
_entity.id
_entity.type
_entity.pdbx_description
1 polymer ?
#
loop_
_entity_poly.entity_id
_entity_poly.type
_entity_poly.pdbx_seq_one_letter_code
_entity_poly.pdbx_strand_id
1 'polypeptide(L)'
;MSLPDTQVTAQPTEEQRAEFKRLFLVRRGRRRLVVATFLALVLVVFILRLRGVDEVLGVPSGRWGLYVLGYGVLTVLFSFVNWRCPACNRALGRYGNPRFCFRCGAPLQ
;
A
#
# COMPACT_ATOMS: atom_id res chain seq x y z
N MET A 1 43.56 0.15 17.62
CA MET A 1 43.01 -0.02 16.27
C MET A 1 41.58 0.50 16.29
N SER A 2 41.45 1.81 16.09
CA SER A 2 40.21 2.57 16.21
C SER A 2 39.51 2.62 14.86
N LEU A 3 38.29 2.05 14.80
CA LEU A 3 37.40 2.12 13.65
C LEU A 3 36.94 3.58 13.49
N PRO A 4 37.12 4.19 12.31
CA PRO A 4 36.70 5.57 12.10
C PRO A 4 35.17 5.66 12.01
N ASP A 5 34.63 6.62 12.75
CA ASP A 5 33.26 7.14 12.65
C ASP A 5 32.88 7.33 11.18
N THR A 6 32.02 6.46 10.67
CA THR A 6 31.50 6.57 9.31
C THR A 6 30.41 7.63 9.30
N GLN A 7 30.85 8.86 9.09
CA GLN A 7 30.06 10.03 8.78
C GLN A 7 29.01 9.68 7.72
N VAL A 8 27.74 9.69 8.14
CA VAL A 8 26.55 9.64 7.29
C VAL A 8 26.44 10.98 6.55
N THR A 9 27.29 11.21 5.54
CA THR A 9 27.25 12.42 4.69
C THR A 9 27.49 12.15 3.20
N ALA A 10 27.48 10.88 2.77
CA ALA A 10 27.48 10.57 1.35
C ALA A 10 26.07 10.75 0.77
N GLN A 11 25.91 11.76 -0.09
CA GLN A 11 24.77 11.86 -1.00
C GLN A 11 24.59 10.49 -1.67
N PRO A 12 23.38 9.90 -1.65
CA PRO A 12 23.15 8.58 -2.23
C PRO A 12 23.51 8.63 -3.71
N THR A 13 24.30 7.65 -4.17
CA THR A 13 24.69 7.50 -5.58
C THR A 13 23.44 7.43 -6.48
N GLU A 14 23.57 7.83 -7.74
CA GLU A 14 22.42 7.86 -8.67
C GLU A 14 21.74 6.50 -8.79
N GLU A 15 22.51 5.41 -8.70
CA GLU A 15 22.01 4.04 -8.67
C GLU A 15 21.11 3.77 -7.45
N GLN A 16 21.53 4.19 -6.24
CA GLN A 16 20.72 4.04 -5.04
C GLN A 16 19.42 4.85 -5.13
N ARG A 17 19.47 6.06 -5.71
CA ARG A 17 18.25 6.87 -5.96
C ARG A 17 17.30 6.17 -6.93
N ALA A 18 17.82 5.60 -8.02
CA ALA A 18 17.02 4.88 -9.00
C ALA A 18 16.36 3.64 -8.39
N GLU A 19 17.09 2.91 -7.54
CA GLU A 19 16.57 1.73 -6.84
C GLU A 19 15.47 2.10 -5.83
N PHE A 20 15.66 3.16 -5.03
CA PHE A 20 14.61 3.66 -4.13
C PHE A 20 13.35 4.10 -4.89
N LYS A 21 13.50 4.80 -6.02
CA LYS A 21 12.37 5.17 -6.89
C LYS A 21 11.66 3.95 -7.44
N ARG A 22 12.39 2.94 -7.93
CA ARG A 22 11.82 1.70 -8.46
C ARG A 22 11.02 0.96 -7.38
N LEU A 23 11.58 0.81 -6.18
CA LEU A 23 10.90 0.17 -5.04
C LEU A 23 9.65 0.95 -4.62
N PHE A 24 9.68 2.28 -4.65
CA PHE A 24 8.51 3.11 -4.36
C PHE A 24 7.40 2.98 -5.41
N LEU A 25 7.75 3.01 -6.69
CA LEU A 25 6.80 2.86 -7.80
C LEU A 25 6.12 1.49 -7.77
N VAL A 26 6.87 0.41 -7.49
CA VAL A 26 6.31 -0.94 -7.34
C VAL A 26 5.35 -1.01 -6.15
N ARG A 27 5.70 -0.43 -4.99
CA ARG A 27 4.80 -0.39 -3.81
C ARG A 27 3.56 0.47 -4.04
N ARG A 28 3.70 1.59 -4.77
CA ARG A 28 2.58 2.45 -5.19
C ARG A 28 1.64 1.73 -6.15
N GLY A 29 2.21 0.99 -7.12
CA GLY A 29 1.46 0.15 -8.06
C GLY A 29 0.68 -0.94 -7.33
N ARG A 30 1.31 -1.64 -6.37
CA ARG A 30 0.63 -2.63 -5.53
C ARG A 30 -0.50 -2.03 -4.69
N ARG A 31 -0.33 -0.84 -4.10
CA ARG A 31 -1.42 -0.17 -3.38
C ARG A 31 -2.58 0.15 -4.30
N ARG A 32 -2.32 0.71 -5.50
CA ARG A 32 -3.36 1.00 -6.49
C ARG A 32 -4.08 -0.26 -6.93
N LEU A 33 -3.35 -1.35 -7.16
CA LEU A 33 -3.93 -2.65 -7.48
C LEU A 33 -4.83 -3.16 -6.36
N VAL A 34 -4.37 -3.16 -5.10
CA VAL A 34 -5.17 -3.66 -3.97
C VAL A 34 -6.43 -2.81 -3.74
N VAL A 35 -6.35 -1.49 -3.86
CA VAL A 35 -7.53 -0.62 -3.78
C VAL A 35 -8.47 -0.84 -4.96
N ALA A 36 -7.93 -0.99 -6.18
CA ALA A 36 -8.73 -1.28 -7.37
C ALA A 36 -9.43 -2.64 -7.27
N THR A 37 -8.75 -3.68 -6.77
CA THR A 37 -9.38 -4.99 -6.54
C THR A 37 -10.44 -4.93 -5.46
N PHE A 38 -10.22 -4.15 -4.39
CA PHE A 38 -11.24 -3.90 -3.37
C PHE A 38 -12.48 -3.22 -3.95
N LEU A 39 -12.31 -2.15 -4.72
CA LEU A 39 -13.43 -1.45 -5.36
C LEU A 39 -14.17 -2.34 -6.37
N ALA A 40 -13.43 -3.12 -7.16
CA ALA A 40 -14.02 -4.06 -8.11
C ALA A 40 -14.86 -5.14 -7.39
N LEU A 41 -14.36 -5.68 -6.28
CA LEU A 41 -15.07 -6.69 -5.49
C LEU A 41 -16.35 -6.11 -4.87
N VAL A 42 -16.27 -4.91 -4.30
CA VAL A 42 -17.45 -4.17 -3.80
C VAL A 42 -18.48 -3.96 -4.92
N LEU A 43 -18.03 -3.55 -6.11
CA LEU A 43 -18.90 -3.33 -7.26
C LEU A 43 -19.59 -4.62 -7.72
N VAL A 44 -18.85 -5.73 -7.80
CA VAL A 44 -19.41 -7.05 -8.15
C VAL A 44 -20.49 -7.47 -7.15
N VAL A 45 -20.21 -7.39 -5.85
CA VAL A 45 -21.19 -7.72 -4.80
C VAL A 45 -22.41 -6.81 -4.87
N PHE A 46 -22.20 -5.51 -5.15
CA PHE A 46 -23.29 -4.54 -5.31
C PHE A 46 -24.17 -4.88 -6.51
N ILE A 47 -23.59 -5.20 -7.67
CA ILE A 47 -24.33 -5.60 -8.88
C ILE A 47 -25.11 -6.89 -8.63
N LEU A 48 -24.51 -7.90 -8.01
CA LEU A 48 -25.18 -9.16 -7.67
C LEU A 48 -26.39 -8.93 -6.77
N ARG A 49 -26.28 -7.98 -5.82
CA ARG A 49 -27.38 -7.61 -4.94
C ARG A 49 -28.49 -6.85 -5.67
N LEU A 50 -28.16 -5.95 -6.59
CA LEU A 50 -29.14 -5.28 -7.45
C LEU A 50 -29.89 -6.27 -8.37
N ARG A 51 -29.23 -7.35 -8.79
CA ARG A 51 -29.82 -8.41 -9.59
C ARG A 51 -30.71 -9.37 -8.79
N GLY A 52 -30.84 -9.20 -7.48
CA GLY A 52 -31.65 -10.07 -6.63
C GLY A 52 -31.09 -11.49 -6.50
N VAL A 53 -29.78 -11.68 -6.71
CA VAL A 53 -29.17 -12.99 -6.54
C VAL A 53 -28.98 -13.26 -5.04
N ASP A 54 -29.89 -14.04 -4.48
CA ASP A 54 -29.91 -14.32 -3.03
C ASP A 54 -28.82 -15.30 -2.59
N GLU A 55 -28.30 -16.11 -3.51
CA GLU A 55 -27.23 -17.07 -3.24
C GLU A 55 -26.18 -17.07 -4.36
N VAL A 56 -24.93 -16.86 -3.97
CA VAL A 56 -23.77 -16.92 -4.87
C VAL A 56 -22.76 -17.86 -4.24
N LEU A 57 -22.37 -18.93 -4.95
CA LEU A 57 -21.46 -19.98 -4.44
C LEU A 57 -21.92 -20.63 -3.11
N GLY A 58 -23.23 -20.74 -2.87
CA GLY A 58 -23.78 -21.30 -1.62
C GLY A 58 -23.64 -20.36 -0.40
N VAL A 59 -23.28 -19.10 -0.63
CA VAL A 59 -23.23 -18.07 0.41
C VAL A 59 -24.48 -17.22 0.35
N PRO A 60 -25.33 -17.24 1.40
CA PRO A 60 -26.54 -16.42 1.44
C PRO A 60 -26.21 -14.93 1.46
N SER A 61 -27.02 -14.14 0.75
CA SER A 61 -26.86 -12.69 0.53
C SER A 61 -26.58 -11.90 1.82
N GLY A 62 -27.13 -12.31 2.96
CA GLY A 62 -26.92 -11.67 4.26
C GLY A 62 -25.46 -11.67 4.77
N ARG A 63 -24.62 -12.63 4.36
CA ARG A 63 -23.22 -12.74 4.84
C ARG A 63 -22.21 -11.98 3.98
N TRP A 64 -22.57 -11.58 2.76
CA TRP A 64 -21.71 -10.82 1.86
C TRP A 64 -21.21 -9.50 2.45
N GLY A 65 -22.03 -8.85 3.29
CA GLY A 65 -21.62 -7.66 4.02
C GLY A 65 -20.42 -7.90 4.95
N LEU A 66 -20.37 -9.05 5.64
CA LEU A 66 -19.26 -9.41 6.52
C LEU A 66 -17.98 -9.70 5.73
N TYR A 67 -18.08 -10.36 4.58
CA TYR A 67 -16.92 -10.62 3.73
C TYR A 67 -16.33 -9.34 3.15
N VAL A 68 -17.19 -8.42 2.67
CA VAL A 68 -16.76 -7.11 2.17
C VAL A 68 -16.11 -6.29 3.29
N LEU A 69 -16.71 -6.29 4.49
CA LEU A 69 -16.16 -5.62 5.66
C LEU A 69 -14.79 -6.19 6.04
N GLY A 70 -14.67 -7.52 6.15
CA GLY A 70 -13.41 -8.20 6.49
C GLY A 70 -12.32 -7.95 5.46
N TYR A 71 -12.66 -8.02 4.17
CA TYR A 71 -11.73 -7.71 3.09
C TYR A 71 -11.31 -6.22 3.08
N GLY A 72 -12.22 -5.33 3.45
CA GLY A 72 -11.94 -3.90 3.66
C GLY A 72 -10.93 -3.67 4.78
N VAL A 73 -11.12 -4.32 5.93
CA VAL A 73 -10.17 -4.26 7.06
C VAL A 73 -8.79 -4.76 6.64
N LEU A 74 -8.73 -5.90 5.94
CA LEU A 74 -7.46 -6.44 5.41
C LEU A 74 -6.78 -5.48 4.43
N THR A 75 -7.56 -4.85 3.55
CA THR A 75 -7.07 -3.86 2.58
C THR A 75 -6.48 -2.63 3.28
N VAL A 76 -7.14 -2.16 4.34
CA VAL A 76 -6.67 -1.03 5.16
C VAL A 76 -5.40 -1.42 5.91
N LEU A 77 -5.37 -2.58 6.57
CA LEU A 77 -4.18 -3.08 7.26
C LEU A 77 -3.00 -3.24 6.30
N PHE A 78 -3.21 -3.86 5.14
CA PHE A 78 -2.20 -4.01 4.09
C PHE A 78 -1.71 -2.66 3.58
N SER A 79 -2.62 -1.70 3.42
CA SER A 79 -2.28 -0.32 3.05
C SER A 79 -1.40 0.32 4.12
N PHE A 80 -1.74 0.20 5.41
CA PHE A 80 -0.93 0.73 6.51
C PHE A 80 0.46 0.10 6.61
N VAL A 81 0.56 -1.23 6.47
CA VAL A 81 1.84 -1.95 6.52
C VAL A 81 2.74 -1.57 5.33
N ASN A 82 2.16 -1.45 4.13
CA ASN A 82 2.90 -1.01 2.94
C ASN A 82 3.15 0.50 2.89
N TRP A 83 2.44 1.32 3.69
CA TRP A 83 2.62 2.77 3.79
C TRP A 83 3.84 3.16 4.62
N ARG A 84 4.97 2.54 4.30
CA ARG A 84 6.26 2.71 4.96
C ARG A 84 7.35 3.01 3.94
N CYS A 85 8.29 3.86 4.33
CA CYS A 85 9.42 4.23 3.51
C CYS A 85 10.35 3.01 3.31
N PRO A 86 10.64 2.50 2.11
CA PRO A 86 11.70 1.51 1.87
C PRO A 86 13.06 1.87 2.45
N ALA A 87 13.43 3.15 2.54
CA ALA A 87 14.75 3.55 3.04
C ALA A 87 14.85 3.49 4.58
N CYS A 88 13.82 3.94 5.31
CA CYS A 88 13.85 4.00 6.78
C CYS A 88 12.81 3.12 7.49
N ASN A 89 12.03 2.36 6.74
CA ASN A 89 10.91 1.51 7.16
C ASN A 89 9.86 2.19 8.07
N ARG A 90 9.84 3.51 8.09
CA ARG A 90 8.93 4.30 8.94
C ARG A 90 7.71 4.76 8.14
N ALA A 91 6.58 4.89 8.84
CA ALA A 91 5.31 5.27 8.23
C ALA A 91 5.41 6.63 7.55
N LEU A 92 4.88 6.77 6.33
CA LEU A 92 4.96 7.99 5.51
C LEU A 92 4.03 9.13 5.96
N GLY A 93 3.25 8.91 7.03
CA GLY A 93 2.28 9.88 7.54
C GLY A 93 1.05 9.99 6.64
N ARG A 94 0.26 11.05 6.83
CA ARG A 94 -1.03 11.26 6.12
C ARG A 94 -0.90 11.67 4.65
N TYR A 95 0.28 12.10 4.20
CA TYR A 95 0.46 12.57 2.84
C TYR A 95 0.41 11.41 1.87
N GLY A 96 -0.55 11.39 0.94
CA GLY A 96 -0.76 10.31 -0.03
C GLY A 96 0.23 10.29 -1.21
N ASN A 97 0.99 11.36 -1.44
CA ASN A 97 2.02 11.44 -2.49
C ASN A 97 3.18 12.38 -2.08
N PRO A 98 3.96 12.02 -1.05
CA PRO A 98 5.11 12.84 -0.68
C PRO A 98 6.24 12.64 -1.72
N ARG A 99 6.83 13.74 -2.20
CA ARG A 99 8.01 13.71 -3.08
C ARG A 99 9.26 13.23 -2.34
N PHE A 100 9.34 13.50 -1.05
CA PHE A 100 10.43 13.12 -0.17
C PHE A 100 9.90 12.52 1.13
N CYS A 101 10.62 11.57 1.73
CA CYS A 101 10.26 11.08 3.06
C CYS A 101 10.55 12.15 4.11
N PHE A 102 9.55 12.54 4.91
CA PHE A 102 9.69 13.56 5.96
C PHE A 102 10.69 13.18 7.07
N ARG A 103 11.09 11.91 7.17
CA ARG A 103 12.05 11.43 8.18
C ARG A 103 13.46 11.24 7.65
N CYS A 104 13.61 10.50 6.56
CA CYS A 104 14.94 10.18 6.04
C CYS A 104 15.35 11.02 4.82
N GLY A 105 14.48 11.93 4.34
CA GLY A 105 14.77 12.77 3.18
C GLY A 105 14.87 12.01 1.85
N ALA A 106 14.68 10.68 1.84
CA ALA A 106 14.81 9.89 0.63
C ALA A 106 13.84 10.38 -0.47
N PRO A 107 14.31 10.53 -1.72
CA PRO A 107 13.48 10.92 -2.85
C PRO A 107 12.56 9.75 -3.24
N LEU A 108 11.26 10.02 -3.25
CA LEU A 108 10.20 9.05 -3.53
C LEU A 108 9.62 9.24 -4.94
N GLN A 109 9.88 10.41 -5.55
CA GLN A 109 9.58 10.78 -6.93
C GLN A 109 10.81 11.35 -7.62
#